data_AF-A0A6P3Y9U3-F1
#
_entry.id   AF-A0A6P3Y9U3-F1
#
_cell.length_a   1.000
_cell.length_b   1.000
_cell.length_c   1.000
_cell.angle_alpha   90.00
_cell.angle_beta   90.00
_cell.angle_gamma   90.00
#
_symmetry.space_group_name_H-M   'P 1'
#
loop_
_entity.id
_entity.type
_entity.pdbx_description
1 polymer ?
#
loop_
_entity_poly.entity_id
_entity_poly.type
_entity_poly.pdbx_seq_one_letter_code
_entity_poly.pdbx_strand_id
1 'polypeptide(L)'
;MIEKFPILFNLNLYSSYRYLKPWLGDSVLFTHGTKWLKQRKTILDTFRIQILRTYVPVFYENSQDLVRRLGDEINQQFDCHDYLSEVAVNIIVETAMGVSREKVKHIGFDYAMAVRKLGEIVHKRHFNL
;
A
#
# COMPACT_ATOMS: atom_id res chain seq x y z
N MET A 1 22.23 -5.09 -17.18
CA MET A 1 21.01 -5.41 -17.97
C MET A 1 19.79 -4.70 -17.39
N ILE A 2 19.82 -3.36 -17.24
CA ILE A 2 18.71 -2.54 -16.67
C ILE A 2 18.52 -1.25 -17.52
N GLU A 3 18.92 -1.22 -18.78
CA GLU A 3 18.84 -0.01 -19.62
C GLU A 3 17.76 -0.04 -20.70
N LYS A 4 17.01 -1.14 -20.87
CA LYS A 4 16.00 -1.26 -21.93
C LYS A 4 14.57 -1.56 -21.44
N PHE A 5 14.14 -0.90 -20.35
CA PHE A 5 12.76 -0.96 -19.88
C PHE A 5 11.96 0.38 -19.78
N PRO A 6 12.22 1.50 -20.51
CA PRO A 6 11.45 2.71 -20.24
C PRO A 6 10.09 2.82 -20.96
N ILE A 7 9.87 2.12 -22.08
CA ILE A 7 8.83 2.54 -23.04
C ILE A 7 7.67 1.54 -23.16
N LEU A 8 7.92 0.23 -23.12
CA LEU A 8 6.88 -0.78 -23.42
C LEU A 8 6.08 -1.25 -22.20
N PHE A 9 6.55 -1.04 -20.97
CA PHE A 9 5.81 -1.47 -19.77
C PHE A 9 4.61 -0.55 -19.45
N ASN A 10 4.58 0.69 -19.98
CA ASN A 10 3.65 1.72 -19.48
C ASN A 10 2.34 1.88 -20.26
N LEU A 11 2.23 1.49 -21.53
CA LEU A 11 1.00 1.76 -22.30
C LEU A 11 -0.19 0.89 -21.85
N ASN A 12 0.03 -0.40 -21.60
CA ASN A 12 -1.01 -1.30 -21.10
C ASN A 12 -1.38 -1.01 -19.63
N LEU A 13 -0.39 -0.69 -18.79
CA LEU A 13 -0.66 -0.27 -17.41
C LEU A 13 -1.44 1.06 -17.39
N TYR A 14 -1.07 2.05 -18.22
CA TYR A 14 -1.77 3.34 -18.21
C TYR A 14 -3.27 3.20 -18.54
N SER A 15 -3.64 2.28 -19.44
CA SER A 15 -5.05 2.00 -19.75
C SER A 15 -5.79 1.41 -18.54
N SER A 16 -5.23 0.39 -17.89
CA SER A 16 -5.87 -0.28 -16.75
C SER A 16 -5.90 0.57 -15.48
N TYR A 17 -4.89 1.41 -15.26
CA TYR A 17 -4.77 2.27 -14.08
C TYR A 17 -5.35 3.69 -14.29
N ARG A 18 -5.92 4.00 -15.46
CA ARG A 18 -6.48 5.33 -15.80
C ARG A 18 -7.45 5.85 -14.74
N TYR A 19 -8.32 4.98 -14.21
CA TYR A 19 -9.32 5.35 -13.21
C TYR A 19 -8.74 5.70 -11.83
N LEU A 20 -7.47 5.36 -11.58
CA LEU A 20 -6.77 5.70 -10.34
C LEU A 20 -6.03 7.05 -10.42
N LYS A 21 -5.90 7.64 -11.62
CA LYS A 21 -5.23 8.92 -11.85
C LYS A 21 -5.81 10.07 -11.01
N PRO A 22 -7.15 10.22 -10.83
CA PRO A 22 -7.70 11.30 -10.00
C PRO A 22 -7.36 11.17 -8.52
N TRP A 23 -7.14 9.94 -8.02
CA TRP A 23 -6.79 9.71 -6.62
C TRP A 23 -5.29 9.86 -6.36
N LEU A 24 -4.46 9.21 -7.19
CA LEU A 24 -3.02 9.16 -7.00
C LEU A 24 -2.27 10.32 -7.66
N GLY A 25 -2.95 11.12 -8.49
CA GLY A 25 -2.38 12.28 -9.17
C GLY A 25 -1.17 11.93 -10.04
N ASP A 26 -0.13 12.76 -10.00
CA ASP A 26 1.14 12.54 -10.70
C ASP A 26 2.07 11.60 -9.93
N SER A 27 1.55 10.42 -9.55
CA SER A 27 2.36 9.35 -8.97
C SER A 27 3.32 8.76 -9.99
N VAL A 28 4.31 8.00 -9.50
CA VAL A 28 5.29 7.28 -10.31
C VAL A 28 4.66 6.31 -11.32
N LEU A 29 3.39 5.92 -11.12
CA LEU A 29 2.64 5.07 -12.04
C LEU A 29 2.21 5.80 -13.32
N PHE A 30 2.13 7.13 -13.28
CA PHE A 30 1.58 7.94 -14.38
C PHE A 30 2.55 8.97 -14.95
N THR A 31 3.73 9.13 -14.35
CA THR A 31 4.74 10.07 -14.81
C THR A 31 5.75 9.39 -15.73
N HIS A 32 6.39 10.18 -16.59
CA HIS A 32 7.37 9.70 -17.56
C HIS A 32 8.63 10.60 -17.58
N GLY A 33 9.68 10.11 -18.25
CA GLY A 33 10.91 10.86 -18.47
C GLY A 33 11.65 11.26 -17.18
N THR A 34 12.15 12.49 -17.15
CA THR A 34 12.96 13.02 -16.04
C THR A 34 12.17 13.13 -14.73
N LYS A 35 10.86 13.41 -14.80
CA LYS A 35 9.97 13.45 -13.62
C LYS A 35 9.85 12.06 -12.98
N TRP A 36 9.66 11.02 -13.79
CA TRP A 36 9.63 9.64 -13.33
C TRP A 36 10.96 9.21 -12.70
N LEU A 37 12.08 9.52 -13.35
CA LEU A 37 13.42 9.21 -12.82
C LEU A 37 13.64 9.84 -11.44
N LYS A 38 13.26 11.11 -11.28
CA LYS A 38 13.37 11.83 -10.00
C LYS A 38 12.52 11.17 -8.91
N GLN A 39 11.24 10.92 -9.19
CA GLN A 39 10.32 10.29 -8.24
C GLN A 39 10.78 8.87 -7.86
N ARG A 40 11.19 8.06 -8.84
CA ARG A 40 11.69 6.71 -8.61
C ARG A 40 12.94 6.71 -7.75
N LYS A 41 13.87 7.64 -7.99
CA LYS A 41 15.08 7.79 -7.15
C LYS A 41 14.69 8.08 -5.70
N THR A 42 13.82 9.05 -5.46
CA THR A 42 13.33 9.38 -4.11
C THR A 42 12.69 8.18 -3.42
N ILE A 43 11.81 7.45 -4.12
CA ILE A 43 11.17 6.24 -3.58
C ILE A 43 12.23 5.19 -3.19
N LEU A 44 13.13 4.86 -4.11
CA LEU A 44 14.17 3.85 -3.86
C LEU A 44 15.08 4.22 -2.69
N ASP A 45 15.37 5.50 -2.50
CA ASP A 45 16.16 5.98 -1.37
C ASP A 45 15.49 5.71 -0.02
N THR A 46 14.15 5.69 0.05
CA THR A 46 13.36 5.33 1.24
C THR A 46 13.33 3.82 1.50
N PHE A 47 13.42 3.00 0.44
CA PHE A 47 13.47 1.53 0.54
C PHE A 47 14.90 0.98 0.69
N ARG A 48 15.89 1.81 1.04
CA ARG A 48 17.23 1.33 1.37
C ARG A 48 17.21 0.52 2.66
N ILE A 49 17.98 -0.57 2.70
CA ILE A 49 17.97 -1.54 3.81
C ILE A 49 18.19 -0.90 5.19
N GLN A 50 18.98 0.17 5.27
CA GLN A 50 19.23 0.89 6.53
C GLN A 50 17.94 1.49 7.11
N ILE A 51 17.04 1.98 6.26
CA ILE A 51 15.74 2.53 6.66
C ILE A 51 14.78 1.39 6.96
N LEU A 52 14.75 0.34 6.14
CA LEU A 52 13.91 -0.85 6.39
C LEU A 52 14.19 -1.50 7.75
N ARG A 53 15.44 -1.50 8.20
CA ARG A 53 15.82 -1.97 9.54
C ARG A 53 15.14 -1.18 10.66
N THR A 54 14.86 0.10 10.47
CA THR A 54 14.14 0.92 11.45
C THR A 54 12.65 0.57 11.55
N TYR A 55 12.10 -0.14 10.56
CA TYR A 55 10.70 -0.57 10.55
C TYR A 55 10.46 -1.92 11.23
N VAL A 56 11.51 -2.69 11.53
CA VAL A 56 11.41 -4.00 12.19
C VAL A 56 10.63 -3.95 13.52
N PRO A 57 10.84 -2.96 14.42
CA PRO A 57 10.05 -2.86 15.64
C PRO A 57 8.54 -2.67 15.36
N VAL A 58 8.20 -1.87 14.34
CA VAL A 58 6.80 -1.63 13.94
C VAL A 58 6.14 -2.92 13.46
N PHE A 59 6.85 -3.71 12.64
CA PHE A 59 6.36 -5.01 12.20
C PHE A 59 6.15 -5.97 13.37
N TYR A 60 7.09 -5.99 14.32
CA TYR A 60 7.01 -6.83 15.50
C TYR A 60 5.79 -6.50 16.37
N GLU A 61 5.60 -5.22 16.69
CA GLU A 61 4.47 -4.78 17.53
C GLU A 61 3.11 -5.04 16.86
N ASN A 62 2.99 -4.75 15.57
CA ASN A 62 1.76 -5.03 14.81
C ASN A 62 1.51 -6.54 14.67
N SER A 63 2.55 -7.36 14.54
CA SER A 63 2.41 -8.82 14.49
C SER A 63 2.01 -9.41 15.84
N GLN A 64 2.51 -8.88 16.96
CA GLN A 64 2.07 -9.31 18.29
C GLN A 64 0.59 -9.02 18.52
N ASP A 65 0.12 -7.86 18.06
CA ASP A 65 -1.28 -7.48 18.14
C ASP A 65 -2.18 -8.38 17.29
N LEU A 66 -1.74 -8.72 16.08
CA LEU A 66 -2.41 -9.70 15.23
C LEU A 66 -2.57 -11.03 15.97
N VAL A 67 -1.48 -11.58 16.51
CA VAL A 67 -1.51 -12.87 17.24
C VAL A 67 -2.47 -12.82 18.42
N ARG A 68 -2.53 -11.71 19.16
CA ARG A 68 -3.49 -11.54 20.26
C ARG A 68 -4.94 -11.61 19.77
N ARG A 69 -5.26 -10.91 18.68
CA ARG A 69 -6.62 -10.90 18.10
C ARG A 69 -7.03 -12.23 17.48
N LEU A 70 -6.07 -12.95 16.88
CA LEU A 70 -6.29 -14.31 16.40
C LEU A 70 -6.52 -15.32 17.55
N GLY A 71 -6.21 -14.94 18.78
CA GLY A 71 -6.52 -15.75 19.98
C GLY A 71 -8.01 -15.95 20.20
N ASP A 72 -8.86 -15.05 19.68
CA ASP A 72 -10.33 -15.18 19.78
C ASP A 72 -10.89 -16.23 18.79
N GLU A 73 -10.08 -16.62 17.80
CA GLU A 73 -10.47 -17.51 16.69
C GLU A 73 -9.94 -18.95 16.88
N ILE A 74 -9.52 -19.32 18.09
CA ILE A 74 -8.94 -20.64 18.38
C ILE A 74 -10.02 -21.73 18.22
N ASN A 75 -9.63 -22.85 17.58
CA ASN A 75 -10.47 -24.02 17.30
C ASN A 75 -11.68 -23.77 16.38
N GLN A 76 -11.70 -22.67 15.63
CA GLN A 76 -12.72 -22.42 14.61
C GLN A 76 -12.10 -22.03 13.26
N GLN A 77 -12.86 -22.24 12.18
CA GLN A 77 -12.49 -21.76 10.87
C GLN A 77 -12.95 -20.30 10.73
N PHE A 78 -12.05 -19.43 10.31
CA PHE A 78 -12.31 -18.01 10.13
C PHE A 78 -11.61 -17.47 8.88
N ASP A 79 -12.05 -16.31 8.41
CA ASP A 79 -11.38 -15.59 7.33
C ASP A 79 -10.31 -14.66 7.92
N CYS A 80 -9.05 -14.90 7.58
CA CYS A 80 -7.92 -14.09 8.05
C CYS A 80 -7.73 -12.80 7.24
N HIS A 81 -8.44 -12.63 6.12
CA HIS A 81 -8.26 -11.50 5.22
C HIS A 81 -8.38 -10.16 5.93
N ASP A 82 -9.39 -9.99 6.77
CA ASP A 82 -9.64 -8.72 7.44
C ASP A 82 -8.57 -8.40 8.49
N TYR A 83 -8.15 -9.41 9.26
CA TYR A 83 -7.05 -9.28 10.23
C TYR A 83 -5.73 -8.90 9.54
N LEU A 84 -5.38 -9.58 8.45
CA LEU A 84 -4.15 -9.32 7.70
C LEU A 84 -4.19 -7.96 6.99
N SER A 85 -5.33 -7.60 6.40
CA SER A 85 -5.51 -6.33 5.70
C SER A 85 -5.37 -5.16 6.66
N GLU A 86 -5.96 -5.24 7.85
CA GLU A 86 -5.86 -4.20 8.87
C GLU A 86 -4.41 -4.03 9.34
N VAL A 87 -3.73 -5.13 9.67
CA VAL A 87 -2.33 -5.12 10.11
C VAL A 87 -1.41 -4.56 9.03
N ALA A 88 -1.63 -4.93 7.76
CA ALA A 88 -0.84 -4.40 6.65
C ALA A 88 -1.03 -2.88 6.50
N VAL A 89 -2.25 -2.38 6.62
CA VAL A 89 -2.52 -0.93 6.59
C VAL A 89 -1.87 -0.22 7.77
N ASN A 90 -2.00 -0.74 8.98
CA ASN A 90 -1.39 -0.15 10.18
C ASN A 90 0.13 -0.05 10.03
N ILE A 91 0.77 -1.13 9.59
CA ILE A 91 2.21 -1.16 9.31
C ILE A 91 2.60 -0.08 8.28
N ILE A 92 1.88 0.05 7.17
CA ILE A 92 2.18 1.05 6.14
C ILE A 92 2.00 2.46 6.68
N VAL A 93 0.93 2.73 7.42
CA VAL A 93 0.66 4.06 7.99
C VAL A 93 1.72 4.42 9.03
N GLU A 94 2.06 3.52 9.95
CA GLU A 94 3.08 3.76 10.97
C GLU A 94 4.48 3.98 10.35
N THR A 95 4.87 3.16 9.38
CA THR A 95 6.21 3.25 8.76
C THR A 95 6.35 4.41 7.77
N ALA A 96 5.31 4.70 6.96
CA ALA A 96 5.36 5.73 5.94
C ALA A 96 5.00 7.12 6.47
N MET A 97 4.10 7.22 7.45
CA MET A 97 3.61 8.50 7.98
C MET A 97 4.24 8.86 9.33
N GLY A 98 4.93 7.93 10.01
CA GLY A 98 5.58 8.19 11.30
C GLY A 98 4.59 8.51 12.43
N VAL A 99 3.34 8.05 12.30
CA VAL A 99 2.26 8.32 13.25
C VAL A 99 2.26 7.26 14.36
N SER A 100 2.05 7.66 15.61
CA SER A 100 1.97 6.71 16.73
C SER A 100 0.72 5.84 16.64
N ARG A 101 0.88 4.60 17.07
CA ARG A 101 -0.14 3.55 17.03
C ARG A 101 -1.50 3.95 17.63
N GLU A 102 -1.54 4.76 18.69
CA GLU A 102 -2.82 5.19 19.28
C GLU A 102 -3.64 6.09 18.34
N LYS A 103 -2.98 6.89 17.51
CA LYS A 103 -3.64 7.74 16.52
C LYS A 103 -4.02 6.97 15.25
N VAL A 104 -3.30 5.89 14.94
CA VAL A 104 -3.52 5.07 13.74
C VAL A 104 -4.79 4.23 13.82
N LYS A 105 -5.20 3.73 14.99
CA LYS A 105 -6.37 2.83 15.08
C LYS A 105 -7.65 3.38 14.44
N HIS A 106 -7.92 4.68 14.58
CA HIS A 106 -9.10 5.29 13.95
C HIS A 106 -8.84 5.70 12.49
N ILE A 107 -7.68 6.32 12.22
CA ILE A 107 -7.33 6.86 10.90
C ILE A 107 -7.06 5.74 9.88
N GLY A 108 -6.38 4.67 10.31
CA GLY A 108 -6.01 3.53 9.48
C GLY A 108 -7.24 2.74 9.00
N PHE A 109 -8.22 2.52 9.89
CA PHE A 109 -9.46 1.85 9.51
C PHE A 109 -10.28 2.67 8.51
N ASP A 110 -10.47 3.97 8.77
CA ASP A 110 -11.20 4.86 7.86
C ASP A 110 -10.50 4.95 6.49
N TYR A 111 -9.18 5.03 6.49
CA TYR A 111 -8.36 5.00 5.28
C TYR A 111 -8.49 3.67 4.52
N ALA A 112 -8.38 2.53 5.21
CA ALA A 112 -8.54 1.20 4.61
C ALA A 112 -9.91 1.05 3.95
N MET A 113 -10.96 1.49 4.63
CA MET A 113 -12.33 1.45 4.12
C MET A 113 -12.53 2.37 2.91
N ALA A 114 -11.92 3.55 2.90
CA ALA A 114 -11.93 4.45 1.75
C ALA A 114 -11.21 3.84 0.53
N VAL A 115 -10.04 3.23 0.75
CA VAL A 115 -9.27 2.55 -0.30
C VAL A 115 -10.03 1.34 -0.85
N ARG A 116 -10.67 0.54 0.01
CA ARG A 116 -11.51 -0.59 -0.42
C ARG A 116 -12.67 -0.13 -1.31
N LYS A 117 -13.41 0.90 -0.88
CA LYS A 117 -14.50 1.50 -1.68
C LYS A 117 -14.00 2.02 -3.03
N LEU A 118 -12.83 2.67 -3.04
CA LEU A 118 -12.21 3.12 -4.29
C LEU A 118 -11.86 1.94 -5.20
N GLY A 119 -11.30 0.86 -4.64
CA GLY A 119 -11.01 -0.38 -5.36
C GLY A 119 -12.26 -0.96 -6.03
N GLU A 120 -13.38 -1.02 -5.33
CA GLU A 120 -14.66 -1.48 -5.89
C GLU A 120 -15.15 -0.58 -7.04
N ILE A 121 -15.05 0.75 -6.88
CA ILE A 121 -15.44 1.71 -7.92
C ILE A 121 -14.56 1.54 -9.16
N VAL A 122 -13.25 1.44 -8.98
CA VAL A 122 -12.29 1.27 -10.08
C VAL A 122 -12.51 -0.07 -10.78
N HIS A 123 -12.72 -1.14 -10.02
CA HIS A 123 -13.02 -2.46 -10.55
C HIS A 123 -14.29 -2.43 -11.40
N LYS A 124 -15.41 -1.91 -10.87
CA LYS A 124 -16.66 -1.75 -11.63
C LYS A 124 -16.46 -0.94 -12.92
N ARG A 125 -15.69 0.16 -12.88
CA ARG A 125 -15.40 0.99 -14.07
C ARG A 125 -14.52 0.30 -15.09
N HIS A 126 -13.66 -0.62 -14.66
CA HIS A 126 -12.78 -1.39 -15.56
C HIS A 126 -13.53 -2.52 -16.28
N PHE A 127 -14.47 -3.18 -15.60
CA PHE A 127 -15.23 -4.31 -16.14
C PHE A 127 -16.57 -3.94 -16.81
N ASN A 128 -17.13 -2.74 -16.56
CA ASN A 128 -18.35 -2.27 -17.22
C ASN A 128 -18.10 -1.56 -18.57
N LEU A 129 -17.00 -1.88 -19.25
CA LEU A 129 -16.65 -1.47 -20.63
C LEU A 129 -16.32 -2.73 -21.44
#